data_AF-A0A8K0RHS9-F1
#
_entry.id   AF-A0A8K0RHS9-F1
#
_cell.length_a   1.000
_cell.length_b   1.000
_cell.length_c   1.000
_cell.angle_alpha   90.00
_cell.angle_beta   90.00
_cell.angle_gamma   90.00
#
_symmetry.space_group_name_H-M   'P 1'
#
loop_
_entity.id
_entity.type
_entity.pdbx_description
1 polymer ?
#
loop_
_entity_poly.entity_id
_entity_poly.type
_entity_poly.pdbx_seq_one_letter_code
_entity_poly.pdbx_strand_id
1 'polypeptide(L)'
;MDPNPTYPVLPDWPLKQDVFTGFWINRSLGRFQAATITLDQRMWNMFIAFIALFIGATARSIWKLISHVWRHRLTGRFGGRLRALSLFGVAVAVSSLTTAASFFSSDLFNSTPSEVLIAGRHCGTLPFGYPDNEVAQGGRVTGYNSQKSWEDYSYATQCYHNKTNAGCDKFAYPSLPYTSDRNARCPFAPEICKLAYDNLVLDTGEVDSVKHPGLNRGPRFTLRYRTHCGPLVTKGFVFSVPLPNTTQNFLDYRYGKDRDGAWSIFWIERDDKRFKLPGRTYRTASAASDDGPYFADQPVGVLGCSTQRFICNPDAPEADCINSMSRNKSVLAIQKAWPNLQDQQKMFPILAATYQFGIGKGQPDAMYELSGAPVLLARNTMTNNRQTARLPSNQWQLEREHIFTASLAAWQSSIVAYARGSWYGHPSCDADFPCERICHSQRVRTTDFHSVSAWTLFILLISGGVFMLMVLYLEEIFDMTLEYTSLGKNARLRRGHAEWKAGSTLQLQRIAHENLGFGTWKRTDEAVPVTDRGDTLGTFNIDDEKHALLVNLSMERRSHMRDVSVGSGGNLGQENGIEAEGIITEFSVAKTLLRGFPSYPGSYTKILWGKADGMT
;
A
#
# COMPACT_ATOMS: atom_id res chain seq x y z
N MET A 1 -45.91 -5.18 -0.72
CA MET A 1 -45.18 -6.42 -1.05
C MET A 1 -44.77 -6.30 -2.51
N ASP A 2 -43.52 -5.89 -2.75
CA ASP A 2 -42.98 -5.80 -4.11
C ASP A 2 -42.64 -7.21 -4.61
N PRO A 3 -43.12 -7.65 -5.80
CA PRO A 3 -42.99 -9.03 -6.26
C PRO A 3 -41.69 -9.28 -7.06
N ASN A 4 -40.65 -8.47 -6.88
CA ASN A 4 -39.36 -8.71 -7.50
C ASN A 4 -38.26 -8.04 -6.66
N PRO A 5 -37.62 -8.77 -5.74
CA PRO A 5 -36.29 -8.37 -5.30
C PRO A 5 -35.39 -8.58 -6.52
N THR A 6 -35.10 -7.50 -7.25
CA THR A 6 -33.94 -7.45 -8.13
C THR A 6 -32.72 -7.64 -7.24
N TYR A 7 -32.32 -8.89 -7.06
CA TYR A 7 -31.15 -9.23 -6.27
C TYR A 7 -29.94 -8.54 -6.93
N PRO A 8 -29.21 -7.66 -6.21
CA PRO A 8 -28.05 -6.96 -6.77
C PRO A 8 -27.02 -7.97 -7.27
N VAL A 9 -26.20 -7.62 -8.25
CA VAL A 9 -25.12 -8.44 -8.87
C VAL A 9 -23.90 -8.53 -7.94
N LEU A 10 -23.24 -9.70 -7.87
CA LEU A 10 -22.07 -10.00 -7.00
C LEU A 10 -21.04 -8.89 -7.16
N PRO A 11 -20.89 -8.00 -6.18
CA PRO A 11 -19.81 -7.08 -6.26
C PRO A 11 -18.57 -7.79 -5.71
N ASP A 12 -17.77 -8.34 -6.61
CA ASP A 12 -16.35 -8.01 -6.53
C ASP A 12 -16.24 -6.50 -6.73
N TRP A 13 -16.63 -5.70 -5.73
CA TRP A 13 -16.27 -4.29 -5.76
C TRP A 13 -14.75 -4.29 -5.89
N PRO A 14 -14.16 -3.58 -6.86
CA PRO A 14 -12.72 -3.38 -6.83
C PRO A 14 -12.37 -2.86 -5.44
N LEU A 15 -11.26 -3.36 -4.85
CA LEU A 15 -10.81 -3.02 -3.49
C LEU A 15 -10.96 -1.51 -3.20
N LYS A 16 -10.82 -0.68 -4.23
CA LYS A 16 -11.12 0.75 -4.32
C LYS A 16 -12.37 1.27 -3.61
N GLN A 17 -13.46 0.52 -3.51
CA GLN A 17 -14.68 1.02 -2.85
C GLN A 17 -14.70 0.79 -1.33
N ASP A 18 -13.84 -0.12 -0.84
CA ASP A 18 -13.81 -0.57 0.55
C ASP A 18 -12.58 -0.06 1.32
N VAL A 19 -11.72 0.76 0.70
CA VAL A 19 -10.56 1.36 1.36
C VAL A 19 -10.96 2.64 2.08
N PHE A 20 -10.49 2.79 3.33
CA PHE A 20 -10.61 4.01 4.09
C PHE A 20 -9.60 5.06 3.60
N THR A 21 -10.08 6.21 3.17
CA THR A 21 -9.27 7.39 2.85
C THR A 21 -9.34 8.40 4.00
N GLY A 22 -8.20 9.01 4.34
CA GLY A 22 -8.06 9.93 5.47
C GLY A 22 -7.06 9.47 6.53
N PHE A 23 -7.11 10.11 7.70
CA PHE A 23 -6.18 9.85 8.81
C PHE A 23 -6.61 8.63 9.62
N TRP A 24 -5.66 7.76 9.90
CA TRP A 24 -5.82 6.61 10.78
C TRP A 24 -4.51 6.30 11.52
N ILE A 25 -4.60 5.40 12.50
CA ILE A 25 -3.45 5.03 13.34
C ILE A 25 -3.04 3.61 12.98
N ASN A 26 -1.87 3.43 12.37
CA ASN A 26 -1.26 2.14 12.13
C ASN A 26 -0.56 1.63 13.39
N ARG A 27 -1.21 0.70 14.11
CA ARG A 27 -0.72 0.18 15.40
C ARG A 27 0.41 -0.83 15.27
N SER A 28 0.76 -1.28 14.06
CA SER A 28 2.01 -2.05 13.88
C SER A 28 3.26 -1.19 13.94
N LEU A 29 3.12 0.13 13.80
CA LEU A 29 4.23 1.09 13.89
C LEU A 29 4.36 1.65 15.32
N GLY A 30 5.55 2.15 15.65
CA GLY A 30 5.79 2.78 16.96
C GLY A 30 4.92 4.03 17.19
N ARG A 31 4.80 4.46 18.46
CA ARG A 31 3.91 5.56 18.88
C ARG A 31 3.99 6.83 18.03
N PHE A 32 5.19 7.20 17.56
CA PHE A 32 5.41 8.43 16.79
C PHE A 32 5.10 8.29 15.29
N GLN A 33 5.21 7.08 14.73
CA GLN A 33 5.00 6.83 13.29
C GLN A 33 3.61 6.29 12.98
N ALA A 34 2.83 5.93 14.00
CA ALA A 34 1.53 5.31 13.84
C ALA A 34 0.52 6.18 13.08
N ALA A 35 0.57 7.50 13.22
CA ALA A 35 -0.32 8.40 12.48
C ALA A 35 -0.03 8.31 10.97
N THR A 36 -1.00 7.82 10.22
CA THR A 36 -0.90 7.54 8.78
C THR A 36 -2.07 8.19 8.06
N ILE A 37 -1.82 8.77 6.88
CA ILE A 37 -2.88 9.27 6.00
C ILE A 37 -2.92 8.42 4.73
N THR A 38 -4.12 7.97 4.34
CA THR A 38 -4.35 7.25 3.08
C THR A 38 -5.04 8.16 2.08
N LEU A 39 -4.51 8.21 0.87
CA LEU A 39 -5.02 9.02 -0.23
C LEU A 39 -5.31 8.12 -1.45
N ASP A 40 -6.31 8.51 -2.24
CA ASP A 40 -6.56 7.88 -3.54
C ASP A 40 -5.54 8.38 -4.59
N GLN A 41 -5.44 7.70 -5.74
CA GLN A 41 -4.49 8.07 -6.79
C GLN A 41 -4.58 9.54 -7.22
N ARG A 42 -5.79 10.12 -7.28
CA ARG A 42 -5.97 11.50 -7.75
C ARG A 42 -5.47 12.52 -6.73
N MET A 43 -5.87 12.40 -5.46
CA MET A 43 -5.37 13.26 -4.40
C MET A 43 -3.88 13.04 -4.16
N TRP A 44 -3.40 11.82 -4.31
CA TRP A 44 -1.98 11.48 -4.23
C TRP A 44 -1.13 12.22 -5.26
N ASN A 45 -1.57 12.24 -6.53
CA ASN A 45 -0.86 12.98 -7.58
C ASN A 45 -0.81 14.49 -7.29
N MET A 46 -1.92 15.07 -6.81
CA MET A 46 -1.95 16.48 -6.39
C MET A 46 -1.03 16.73 -5.18
N PHE A 47 -1.02 15.80 -4.23
CA PHE A 47 -0.20 15.85 -3.04
C PHE A 47 1.30 15.80 -3.38
N ILE A 48 1.72 14.91 -4.29
CA ILE A 48 3.10 14.84 -4.78
C ILE A 48 3.50 16.16 -5.46
N ALA A 49 2.64 16.71 -6.32
CA ALA A 49 2.93 17.97 -7.00
C ALA A 49 3.13 19.12 -5.99
N PHE A 50 2.28 19.20 -4.97
CA PHE A 50 2.43 20.16 -3.88
C PHE A 50 3.75 19.97 -3.12
N ILE A 51 4.08 18.75 -2.72
CA ILE A 51 5.34 18.46 -2.00
C ILE A 51 6.56 18.77 -2.86
N ALA A 52 6.54 18.45 -4.16
CA ALA A 52 7.64 18.77 -5.06
C ALA A 52 7.88 20.29 -5.18
N LEU A 53 6.81 21.08 -5.30
CA LEU A 53 6.89 22.54 -5.32
C LEU A 53 7.38 23.10 -3.98
N PHE A 54 6.91 22.54 -2.86
CA PHE A 54 7.33 22.90 -1.52
C PHE A 54 8.81 22.62 -1.28
N ILE A 55 9.30 21.44 -1.67
CA ILE A 55 10.73 21.08 -1.60
C ILE A 55 11.57 22.02 -2.48
N GLY A 56 11.10 22.34 -3.69
CA GLY A 56 11.78 23.30 -4.57
C GLY A 56 11.84 24.73 -4.01
N ALA A 57 10.79 25.18 -3.32
CA ALA A 57 10.76 26.48 -2.66
C ALA A 57 11.71 26.51 -1.43
N THR A 58 11.62 25.50 -0.57
CA THR A 58 12.48 25.38 0.62
C THR A 58 13.96 25.26 0.25
N ALA A 59 14.31 24.49 -0.78
CA ALA A 59 15.68 24.39 -1.27
C ALA A 59 16.26 25.74 -1.72
N ARG A 60 15.48 26.56 -2.44
CA ARG A 60 15.87 27.93 -2.83
C ARG A 60 16.09 28.82 -1.61
N SER A 61 15.20 28.74 -0.62
CA SER A 61 15.34 29.48 0.63
C SER A 61 16.60 29.08 1.42
N ILE A 62 16.87 27.77 1.52
CA ILE A 62 18.08 27.26 2.17
C ILE A 62 19.33 27.72 1.42
N TRP A 63 19.33 27.70 0.09
CA TRP A 63 20.45 28.20 -0.70
C TRP A 63 20.71 29.69 -0.45
N LYS A 64 19.66 30.52 -0.34
CA LYS A 64 19.79 31.93 0.04
C LYS A 64 20.45 32.07 1.42
N LEU A 65 20.01 31.31 2.43
CA LEU A 65 20.63 31.30 3.76
C LEU A 65 22.10 30.89 3.73
N ILE A 66 22.41 29.79 3.02
CA ILE A 66 23.78 29.28 2.90
C ILE A 66 24.66 30.33 2.23
N SER A 67 24.24 30.91 1.11
CA SER A 67 25.01 31.92 0.39
C SER A 67 25.25 33.18 1.23
N HIS A 68 24.26 33.59 2.02
CA HIS A 68 24.40 34.70 2.98
C HIS A 68 25.47 34.37 4.05
N VAL A 69 25.37 33.21 4.71
CA VAL A 69 26.37 32.77 5.71
C VAL A 69 27.76 32.64 5.10
N TRP A 70 27.87 32.12 3.87
CA TRP A 70 29.15 31.89 3.20
C TRP A 70 29.84 33.20 2.79
N ARG A 71 29.09 34.18 2.26
CA ARG A 71 29.64 35.52 1.94
C ARG A 71 30.18 36.23 3.18
N HIS A 72 29.51 36.09 4.33
CA HIS A 72 30.01 36.63 5.59
C HIS A 72 31.22 35.86 6.18
N ARG A 73 31.54 34.65 5.70
CA ARG A 73 32.74 33.89 6.11
C ARG A 73 34.00 34.28 5.36
N LEU A 74 33.92 34.48 4.04
CA LEU A 74 35.07 34.84 3.21
C LEU A 74 35.69 36.19 3.58
N THR A 75 34.94 37.04 4.29
CA THR A 75 35.42 38.34 4.78
C THR A 75 36.08 38.29 6.17
N GLY A 76 36.27 37.11 6.77
CA GLY A 76 37.18 36.88 7.91
C GLY A 76 36.77 37.46 9.29
N ARG A 77 35.49 37.72 9.57
CA ARG A 77 35.07 38.75 10.57
C ARG A 77 34.02 38.37 11.64
N PHE A 78 34.10 37.20 12.28
CA PHE A 78 33.29 36.85 13.48
C PHE A 78 34.07 35.96 14.48
N GLY A 79 33.79 36.08 15.79
CA GLY A 79 34.44 35.28 16.84
C GLY A 79 34.10 33.78 16.80
N GLY A 80 35.04 32.92 17.21
CA GLY A 80 35.00 31.46 17.01
C GLY A 80 33.76 30.72 17.53
N ARG A 81 33.10 31.21 18.59
CA ARG A 81 31.89 30.57 19.16
C ARG A 81 30.63 30.74 18.29
N LEU A 82 30.45 31.90 17.67
CA LEU A 82 29.30 32.15 16.78
C LEU A 82 29.47 31.41 15.45
N ARG A 83 30.72 31.20 15.00
CA ARG A 83 31.07 30.39 13.81
C ARG A 83 30.63 28.92 13.96
N ALA A 84 30.78 28.34 15.14
CA ALA A 84 30.39 26.95 15.42
C ALA A 84 28.86 26.78 15.48
N LEU A 85 28.14 27.71 16.11
CA LEU A 85 26.68 27.66 16.23
C LEU A 85 25.95 27.80 14.88
N SER A 86 26.39 28.72 14.00
CA SER A 86 25.79 28.87 12.67
C SER A 86 26.10 27.69 11.73
N LEU A 87 27.29 27.08 11.85
CA LEU A 87 27.63 25.83 11.17
C LEU A 87 26.73 24.68 11.62
N PHE A 88 26.53 24.57 12.92
CA PHE A 88 25.71 23.53 13.51
C PHE A 88 24.23 23.70 13.10
N GLY A 89 23.70 24.93 13.12
CA GLY A 89 22.33 25.21 12.67
C GLY A 89 22.10 24.86 11.19
N VAL A 90 23.00 25.24 10.29
CA VAL A 90 22.90 24.91 8.86
C VAL A 90 23.10 23.40 8.62
N ALA A 91 24.02 22.76 9.35
CA ALA A 91 24.24 21.32 9.25
C ALA A 91 23.03 20.53 9.75
N VAL A 92 22.42 20.92 10.88
CA VAL A 92 21.17 20.34 11.40
C VAL A 92 20.02 20.58 10.43
N ALA A 93 19.92 21.77 9.84
CA ALA A 93 18.91 22.10 8.83
C ALA A 93 19.03 21.20 7.59
N VAL A 94 20.21 21.15 6.97
CA VAL A 94 20.46 20.32 5.79
C VAL A 94 20.29 18.84 6.12
N SER A 95 20.74 18.40 7.30
CA SER A 95 20.55 17.02 7.75
C SER A 95 19.07 16.70 7.99
N SER A 96 18.28 17.60 8.57
CA SER A 96 16.84 17.40 8.78
C SER A 96 16.05 17.30 7.47
N LEU A 97 16.37 18.14 6.48
CA LEU A 97 15.71 18.13 5.17
C LEU A 97 16.15 16.93 4.32
N THR A 98 17.43 16.56 4.34
CA THR A 98 17.91 15.35 3.66
C THR A 98 17.33 14.10 4.32
N THR A 99 17.28 14.02 5.65
CA THR A 99 16.66 12.88 6.35
C THR A 99 15.17 12.79 6.03
N ALA A 100 14.42 13.89 6.08
CA ALA A 100 13.00 13.89 5.71
C ALA A 100 12.79 13.50 4.24
N ALA A 101 13.56 14.06 3.30
CA ALA A 101 13.47 13.73 1.88
C ALA A 101 13.88 12.29 1.56
N SER A 102 14.88 11.73 2.27
CA SER A 102 15.30 10.33 2.15
C SER A 102 14.22 9.36 2.61
N PHE A 103 13.44 9.70 3.64
CA PHE A 103 12.28 8.91 4.06
C PHE A 103 11.11 8.98 3.07
N PHE A 104 10.92 10.10 2.37
CA PHE A 104 9.88 10.19 1.35
C PHE A 104 10.27 9.49 0.04
N SER A 105 11.53 9.57 -0.38
CA SER A 105 11.93 9.06 -1.69
C SER A 105 11.82 7.53 -1.83
N SER A 106 11.93 6.76 -0.73
CA SER A 106 11.82 5.29 -0.79
C SER A 106 10.39 4.81 -1.05
N ASP A 107 9.39 5.55 -0.55
CA ASP A 107 8.00 5.11 -0.54
C ASP A 107 7.17 5.80 -1.64
N LEU A 108 7.60 6.98 -2.11
CA LEU A 108 6.85 7.80 -3.07
C LEU A 108 6.94 7.31 -4.52
N PHE A 109 8.09 6.74 -4.91
CA PHE A 109 8.39 6.39 -6.31
C PHE A 109 8.36 4.89 -6.58
N ASN A 110 8.25 4.06 -5.54
CA ASN A 110 8.13 2.63 -5.72
C ASN A 110 6.68 2.26 -6.01
N SER A 111 6.45 1.43 -7.03
CA SER A 111 5.17 0.80 -7.34
C SER A 111 4.79 -0.30 -6.33
N THR A 112 5.39 -0.27 -5.14
CA THR A 112 5.15 -1.24 -4.07
C THR A 112 3.76 -1.02 -3.47
N PRO A 113 2.98 -2.08 -3.22
CA PRO A 113 1.68 -1.95 -2.58
C PRO A 113 1.80 -1.32 -1.19
N SER A 114 1.02 -0.28 -0.95
CA SER A 114 0.98 0.40 0.35
C SER A 114 0.00 -0.29 1.30
N GLU A 115 0.29 -0.26 2.60
CA GLU A 115 -0.62 -0.76 3.63
C GLU A 115 -1.75 0.24 3.89
N VAL A 116 -2.99 -0.19 3.65
CA VAL A 116 -4.19 0.60 3.82
C VAL A 116 -5.19 -0.07 4.76
N LEU A 117 -6.12 0.73 5.30
CA LEU A 117 -7.18 0.26 6.16
C LEU A 117 -8.47 0.04 5.37
N ILE A 118 -9.21 -1.02 5.66
CA ILE A 118 -10.56 -1.26 5.13
C ILE A 118 -11.56 -0.37 5.89
N ALA A 119 -12.45 0.30 5.15
CA ALA A 119 -13.48 1.18 5.70
C ALA A 119 -14.51 0.44 6.56
N GLY A 120 -14.76 -0.85 6.27
CA GLY A 120 -15.60 -1.71 7.09
C GLY A 120 -17.07 -1.27 7.14
N ARG A 121 -17.62 -0.83 6.00
CA ARG A 121 -19.01 -0.32 5.92
C ARG A 121 -20.07 -1.43 6.04
N HIS A 122 -19.76 -2.63 5.55
CA HIS A 122 -20.75 -3.69 5.33
C HIS A 122 -20.45 -5.00 6.06
N CYS A 123 -19.59 -4.95 7.09
CA CYS A 123 -19.05 -6.13 7.76
C CYS A 123 -20.07 -7.21 8.02
N GLY A 124 -19.75 -8.43 7.60
CA GLY A 124 -20.72 -9.52 7.56
C GLY A 124 -20.08 -10.85 7.21
N THR A 125 -20.79 -11.90 7.55
CA THR A 125 -20.45 -13.30 7.26
C THR A 125 -21.47 -13.87 6.28
N LEU A 126 -21.16 -14.99 5.62
CA LEU A 126 -22.21 -15.71 4.91
C LEU A 126 -23.14 -16.36 5.96
N PRO A 127 -24.46 -16.45 5.73
CA PRO A 127 -25.38 -17.11 6.64
C PRO A 127 -25.03 -18.59 6.79
N PHE A 128 -25.20 -19.12 8.00
CA PHE A 128 -25.03 -20.56 8.28
C PHE A 128 -26.38 -21.27 8.18
N GLY A 129 -26.49 -22.20 7.22
CA GLY A 129 -27.68 -23.00 7.02
C GLY A 129 -28.78 -22.23 6.29
N TYR A 130 -29.18 -22.75 5.14
CA TYR A 130 -30.42 -22.33 4.49
C TYR A 130 -31.52 -23.28 4.93
N PRO A 131 -32.74 -22.79 5.19
CA PRO A 131 -33.88 -23.69 5.24
C PRO A 131 -33.98 -24.44 3.90
N ASP A 132 -34.29 -25.74 3.95
CA ASP A 132 -34.25 -26.67 2.80
C ASP A 132 -35.11 -26.22 1.59
N ASN A 133 -36.00 -25.24 1.78
CA ASN A 133 -36.85 -24.66 0.75
C ASN A 133 -36.15 -23.60 -0.13
N GLU A 134 -34.89 -23.22 0.14
CA GLU A 134 -34.16 -22.17 -0.59
C GLU A 134 -32.98 -22.71 -1.43
N VAL A 135 -33.21 -23.79 -2.19
CA VAL A 135 -32.21 -24.45 -3.06
C VAL A 135 -31.47 -23.47 -3.99
N ALA A 136 -32.16 -22.44 -4.51
CA ALA A 136 -31.55 -21.43 -5.36
C ALA A 136 -30.50 -20.56 -4.64
N GLN A 137 -30.65 -20.33 -3.33
CA GLN A 137 -29.69 -19.59 -2.52
C GLN A 137 -28.46 -20.45 -2.19
N GLY A 138 -28.67 -21.73 -1.87
CA GLY A 138 -27.59 -22.71 -1.67
C GLY A 138 -26.67 -22.82 -2.88
N GLY A 139 -27.23 -22.94 -4.10
CA GLY A 139 -26.43 -22.98 -5.33
C GLY A 139 -25.54 -21.75 -5.56
N ARG A 140 -26.04 -20.55 -5.20
CA ARG A 140 -25.26 -19.30 -5.30
C ARG A 140 -24.11 -19.24 -4.28
N VAL A 141 -24.33 -19.68 -3.04
CA VAL A 141 -23.27 -19.76 -2.03
C VAL A 141 -22.18 -20.74 -2.45
N THR A 142 -22.58 -21.92 -2.94
CA THR A 142 -21.63 -22.91 -3.44
C THR A 142 -20.82 -22.36 -4.61
N GLY A 143 -21.46 -21.70 -5.58
CA GLY A 143 -20.76 -21.03 -6.69
C GLY A 143 -19.75 -19.98 -6.22
N TYR A 144 -20.15 -19.10 -5.30
CA TYR A 144 -19.27 -18.08 -4.72
C TYR A 144 -18.09 -18.71 -3.94
N ASN A 145 -18.35 -19.75 -3.14
CA ASN A 145 -17.30 -20.45 -2.41
C ASN A 145 -16.33 -21.14 -3.35
N SER A 146 -16.80 -21.78 -4.42
CA SER A 146 -15.94 -22.39 -5.45
C SER A 146 -15.05 -21.35 -6.15
N GLN A 147 -15.62 -20.20 -6.55
CA GLN A 147 -14.84 -19.10 -7.10
C GLN A 147 -13.77 -18.63 -6.11
N LYS A 148 -14.16 -18.44 -4.85
CA LYS A 148 -13.25 -17.91 -3.84
C LYS A 148 -12.12 -18.88 -3.49
N SER A 149 -12.45 -20.16 -3.34
CA SER A 149 -11.47 -21.23 -3.15
C SER A 149 -10.51 -21.34 -4.34
N TRP A 150 -10.97 -21.08 -5.57
CA TRP A 150 -10.10 -21.03 -6.74
C TRP A 150 -9.10 -19.86 -6.68
N GLU A 151 -9.55 -18.66 -6.27
CA GLU A 151 -8.68 -17.50 -6.04
C GLU A 151 -7.63 -17.79 -4.95
N ASP A 152 -8.07 -18.37 -3.83
CA ASP A 152 -7.20 -18.69 -2.69
C ASP A 152 -6.17 -19.77 -3.05
N TYR A 153 -6.59 -20.81 -3.79
CA TYR A 153 -5.71 -21.85 -4.34
C TYR A 153 -4.68 -21.28 -5.32
N SER A 154 -5.12 -20.42 -6.25
CA SER A 154 -4.26 -19.75 -7.22
C SER A 154 -3.23 -18.87 -6.53
N TYR A 155 -3.66 -18.10 -5.51
CA TYR A 155 -2.75 -17.29 -4.69
C TYR A 155 -1.72 -18.14 -3.95
N ALA A 156 -2.13 -19.22 -3.29
CA ALA A 156 -1.20 -20.13 -2.61
C ALA A 156 -0.14 -20.71 -3.58
N THR A 157 -0.59 -21.18 -4.75
CA THR A 157 0.30 -21.73 -5.78
C THR A 157 1.34 -20.71 -6.24
N GLN A 158 0.95 -19.44 -6.39
CA GLN A 158 1.83 -18.38 -6.87
C GLN A 158 2.72 -17.79 -5.78
N CYS A 159 2.23 -17.67 -4.54
CA CYS A 159 2.81 -16.77 -3.53
C CYS A 159 3.37 -17.47 -2.28
N TYR A 160 2.96 -18.69 -1.96
CA TYR A 160 3.46 -19.38 -0.76
C TYR A 160 4.83 -20.03 -0.95
N HIS A 161 5.15 -20.48 -2.16
CA HIS A 161 6.46 -21.08 -2.47
C HIS A 161 7.46 -20.07 -3.05
N ASN A 162 7.01 -19.11 -3.86
CA ASN A 162 7.87 -18.09 -4.46
C ASN A 162 7.34 -16.67 -4.19
N LYS A 163 7.91 -16.02 -3.18
CA LYS A 163 7.42 -14.72 -2.67
C LYS A 163 7.74 -13.52 -3.56
N THR A 164 8.53 -13.70 -4.63
CA THR A 164 8.94 -12.60 -5.51
C THR A 164 7.95 -12.30 -6.63
N ASN A 165 6.90 -13.11 -6.78
CA ASN A 165 5.92 -12.93 -7.83
C ASN A 165 5.11 -11.64 -7.61
N ALA A 166 4.91 -10.88 -8.69
CA ALA A 166 4.07 -9.69 -8.67
C ALA A 166 2.63 -10.07 -8.24
N GLY A 167 2.04 -9.28 -7.35
CA GLY A 167 0.66 -9.52 -6.86
C GLY A 167 0.55 -10.40 -5.61
N CYS A 168 1.67 -10.81 -5.00
CA CYS A 168 1.67 -11.50 -3.71
C CYS A 168 1.48 -10.58 -2.49
N ASP A 169 1.61 -9.27 -2.67
CA ASP A 169 1.42 -8.25 -1.62
C ASP A 169 -0.03 -7.74 -1.56
N LYS A 170 -1.01 -8.65 -1.42
CA LYS A 170 -2.44 -8.29 -1.23
C LYS A 170 -2.85 -8.26 0.24
N PHE A 171 -2.29 -9.16 1.03
CA PHE A 171 -2.52 -9.25 2.47
C PHE A 171 -1.49 -8.44 3.26
N ALA A 172 -1.76 -8.18 4.55
CA ALA A 172 -0.80 -7.53 5.43
C ALA A 172 0.54 -8.31 5.53
N TYR A 173 0.47 -9.64 5.44
CA TYR A 173 1.62 -10.52 5.34
C TYR A 173 1.43 -11.48 4.15
N PRO A 174 2.36 -11.60 3.18
CA PRO A 174 2.11 -12.36 1.94
C PRO A 174 1.89 -13.87 2.09
N SER A 175 2.41 -14.50 3.14
CA SER A 175 2.28 -15.95 3.35
C SER A 175 2.39 -16.28 4.82
N LEU A 176 1.43 -17.01 5.38
CA LEU A 176 1.50 -17.39 6.79
C LEU A 176 2.68 -18.34 7.05
N PRO A 177 3.43 -18.16 8.17
CA PRO A 177 4.54 -19.05 8.50
C PRO A 177 4.01 -20.45 8.83
N TYR A 178 4.76 -21.47 8.43
CA TYR A 178 4.53 -22.85 8.85
C TYR A 178 5.81 -23.68 8.79
N THR A 179 5.79 -24.80 9.49
CA THR A 179 6.82 -25.83 9.53
C THR A 179 6.26 -27.12 8.93
N SER A 180 7.12 -27.88 8.26
CA SER A 180 6.79 -29.16 7.63
C SER A 180 7.77 -30.22 8.14
N ASP A 181 7.27 -31.16 8.94
CA ASP A 181 8.00 -32.34 9.37
C ASP A 181 7.45 -33.55 8.61
N ARG A 182 8.29 -34.08 7.71
CA ARG A 182 7.97 -35.18 6.80
C ARG A 182 8.39 -36.56 7.33
N ASN A 183 8.98 -36.61 8.52
CA ASN A 183 9.42 -37.85 9.16
C ASN A 183 8.74 -38.05 10.53
N ALA A 184 7.48 -37.63 10.63
CA ALA A 184 6.72 -37.75 11.87
C ALA A 184 6.27 -39.19 12.13
N ARG A 185 6.04 -39.51 13.40
CA ARG A 185 5.37 -40.76 13.80
C ARG A 185 3.89 -40.69 13.52
N CYS A 186 3.26 -41.82 13.21
CA CYS A 186 1.83 -41.82 12.92
C CYS A 186 0.97 -41.31 14.11
N PRO A 187 -0.04 -40.45 13.89
CA PRO A 187 -0.90 -39.92 14.96
C PRO A 187 -1.96 -40.90 15.47
N PHE A 188 -2.16 -42.02 14.78
CA PHE A 188 -3.22 -42.99 15.08
C PHE A 188 -2.66 -44.23 15.79
N ALA A 189 -3.58 -45.12 16.19
CA ALA A 189 -3.19 -46.41 16.76
C ALA A 189 -2.28 -47.18 15.77
N PRO A 190 -1.22 -47.86 16.25
CA PRO A 190 -0.26 -48.56 15.38
C PRO A 190 -0.90 -49.54 14.40
N GLU A 191 -2.03 -50.16 14.79
CA GLU A 191 -2.78 -51.13 13.98
C GLU A 191 -3.43 -50.52 12.73
N ILE A 192 -3.71 -49.22 12.74
CA ILE A 192 -4.38 -48.50 11.66
C ILE A 192 -3.35 -47.79 10.76
N CYS A 193 -2.15 -47.52 11.28
CA CYS A 193 -1.10 -46.81 10.57
C CYS A 193 -0.38 -47.70 9.55
N LYS A 194 -0.29 -47.25 8.30
CA LYS A 194 0.48 -47.96 7.27
C LYS A 194 1.99 -47.77 7.44
N LEU A 195 2.41 -46.62 7.93
CA LEU A 195 3.81 -46.26 8.13
C LEU A 195 4.04 -45.84 9.59
N ALA A 196 5.09 -46.37 10.22
CA ALA A 196 5.47 -45.99 11.58
C ALA A 196 6.11 -44.58 11.63
N TYR A 197 6.93 -44.27 10.63
CA TYR A 197 7.59 -42.98 10.40
C TYR A 197 7.28 -42.49 8.98
N ASP A 198 7.90 -41.42 8.48
CA ASP A 198 7.56 -40.80 7.20
C ASP A 198 6.11 -40.27 7.11
N ASN A 199 5.49 -39.95 8.26
CA ASN A 199 4.22 -39.24 8.31
C ASN A 199 4.45 -37.73 8.25
N LEU A 200 3.37 -36.95 8.10
CA LEU A 200 3.47 -35.52 7.86
C LEU A 200 2.84 -34.72 9.01
N VAL A 201 3.61 -33.83 9.62
CA VAL A 201 3.11 -32.77 10.50
C VAL A 201 3.33 -31.43 9.84
N LEU A 202 2.25 -30.65 9.71
CA LEU A 202 2.30 -29.26 9.30
C LEU A 202 1.79 -28.40 10.46
N ASP A 203 2.56 -27.41 10.86
CA ASP A 203 2.23 -26.54 12.00
C ASP A 203 2.61 -25.10 11.70
N THR A 204 1.65 -24.18 11.81
CA THR A 204 1.90 -22.75 11.66
C THR A 204 2.72 -22.15 12.81
N GLY A 205 2.77 -22.83 13.96
CA GLY A 205 3.13 -22.20 15.22
C GLY A 205 2.12 -21.11 15.58
N GLU A 206 2.56 -20.14 16.39
CA GLU A 206 1.72 -19.03 16.84
C GLU A 206 1.66 -17.91 15.80
N VAL A 207 0.52 -17.80 15.15
CA VAL A 207 0.20 -16.74 14.19
C VAL A 207 -0.49 -15.60 14.93
N ASP A 208 0.24 -14.50 15.12
CA ASP A 208 -0.25 -13.27 15.73
C ASP A 208 -1.30 -12.54 14.86
N SER A 209 -2.42 -12.13 15.46
CA SER A 209 -3.54 -11.47 14.76
C SER A 209 -3.23 -10.06 14.23
N VAL A 210 -2.32 -9.33 14.86
CA VAL A 210 -1.94 -7.97 14.40
C VAL A 210 -0.96 -8.08 13.25
N LYS A 211 0.06 -8.95 13.39
CA LYS A 211 1.17 -9.08 12.45
C LYS A 211 0.78 -9.75 11.15
N HIS A 212 0.10 -10.91 11.20
CA HIS A 212 -0.06 -11.75 10.01
C HIS A 212 -1.38 -11.51 9.24
N PRO A 213 -2.57 -11.61 9.87
CA PRO A 213 -3.79 -11.27 9.18
C PRO A 213 -4.04 -9.77 9.14
N GLY A 214 -3.35 -8.95 9.94
CA GLY A 214 -3.36 -7.48 9.78
C GLY A 214 -4.40 -6.72 10.60
N LEU A 215 -4.93 -7.30 11.67
CA LEU A 215 -5.94 -6.64 12.52
C LEU A 215 -5.32 -5.46 13.29
N ASN A 216 -5.83 -4.24 13.07
CA ASN A 216 -5.24 -3.02 13.61
C ASN A 216 -5.83 -2.59 14.97
N ARG A 217 -7.02 -3.07 15.34
CA ARG A 217 -7.70 -2.71 16.58
C ARG A 217 -8.44 -3.93 17.14
N GLY A 218 -8.61 -3.97 18.46
CA GLY A 218 -9.30 -5.04 19.16
C GLY A 218 -8.35 -5.84 20.05
N PRO A 219 -8.88 -6.84 20.77
CA PRO A 219 -8.06 -7.76 21.54
C PRO A 219 -7.09 -8.51 20.63
N ARG A 220 -5.83 -8.59 21.07
CA ARG A 220 -4.80 -9.39 20.40
C ARG A 220 -5.11 -10.87 20.67
N PHE A 221 -4.95 -11.71 19.66
CA PHE A 221 -5.10 -13.15 19.80
C PHE A 221 -4.06 -13.84 18.93
N THR A 222 -3.67 -15.05 19.33
CA THR A 222 -2.83 -15.93 18.53
C THR A 222 -3.67 -17.04 17.95
N LEU A 223 -3.26 -17.50 16.78
CA LEU A 223 -3.91 -18.57 16.07
C LEU A 223 -2.90 -19.66 15.77
N ARG A 224 -3.30 -20.92 15.86
CA ARG A 224 -2.45 -22.06 15.48
C ARG A 224 -3.25 -23.05 14.67
N TYR A 225 -2.75 -23.42 13.50
CA TYR A 225 -3.29 -24.48 12.67
C TYR A 225 -2.24 -25.58 12.57
N ARG A 226 -2.55 -26.72 13.18
CA ARG A 226 -1.73 -27.93 13.13
C ARG A 226 -2.51 -29.07 12.49
N THR A 227 -1.89 -29.76 11.54
CA THR A 227 -2.43 -31.00 10.97
C THR A 227 -1.37 -32.09 11.00
N HIS A 228 -1.77 -33.28 11.42
CA HIS A 228 -0.91 -34.45 11.51
C HIS A 228 -1.55 -35.58 10.71
N CYS A 229 -0.92 -35.95 9.60
CA CYS A 229 -1.47 -36.88 8.62
C CYS A 229 -0.60 -38.12 8.46
N GLY A 230 -1.23 -39.27 8.24
CA GLY A 230 -0.56 -40.53 7.95
C GLY A 230 -1.42 -41.46 7.07
N PRO A 231 -0.81 -42.22 6.15
CA PRO A 231 -1.54 -43.21 5.36
C PRO A 231 -2.03 -44.36 6.26
N LEU A 232 -3.26 -44.81 6.01
CA LEU A 232 -3.91 -45.83 6.83
C LEU A 232 -3.97 -47.18 6.11
N VAL A 233 -4.03 -48.25 6.91
CA VAL A 233 -4.27 -49.62 6.45
C VAL A 233 -5.75 -49.77 6.12
N THR A 234 -6.08 -50.13 4.88
CA THR A 234 -7.48 -50.33 4.44
C THR A 234 -7.99 -51.74 4.71
N LYS A 235 -7.10 -52.74 4.71
CA LYS A 235 -7.45 -54.15 4.91
C LYS A 235 -7.97 -54.37 6.33
N GLY A 236 -9.16 -54.97 6.45
CA GLY A 236 -9.81 -55.19 7.75
C GLY A 236 -10.68 -54.02 8.23
N PHE A 237 -10.59 -52.86 7.57
CA PHE A 237 -11.38 -51.67 7.89
C PHE A 237 -12.39 -51.29 6.79
N VAL A 238 -12.50 -52.10 5.72
CA VAL A 238 -13.46 -51.88 4.62
C VAL A 238 -14.62 -52.87 4.70
N PHE A 239 -15.84 -52.36 4.53
CA PHE A 239 -17.09 -53.09 4.62
C PHE A 239 -17.93 -52.84 3.37
N SER A 240 -18.64 -53.84 2.87
CA SER A 240 -19.59 -53.66 1.76
C SER A 240 -20.97 -53.43 2.34
N VAL A 241 -21.58 -52.30 2.01
CA VAL A 241 -22.92 -51.94 2.48
C VAL A 241 -23.85 -51.77 1.27
N PRO A 242 -25.00 -52.48 1.21
CA PRO A 242 -25.96 -52.32 0.13
C PRO A 242 -26.69 -50.97 0.25
N LEU A 243 -26.94 -50.29 -0.88
CA LEU A 243 -27.84 -49.14 -0.87
C LEU A 243 -29.29 -49.58 -0.65
N PRO A 244 -30.09 -48.79 0.11
CA PRO A 244 -31.53 -48.96 0.09
C PRO A 244 -32.08 -48.80 -1.33
N ASN A 245 -32.91 -49.73 -1.77
CA ASN A 245 -33.63 -49.69 -3.05
C ASN A 245 -32.77 -49.73 -4.33
N THR A 246 -31.49 -50.14 -4.26
CA THR A 246 -30.68 -50.40 -5.48
C THR A 246 -29.88 -51.71 -5.36
N THR A 247 -29.39 -52.23 -6.49
CA THR A 247 -28.47 -53.39 -6.52
C THR A 247 -27.01 -53.00 -6.29
N GLN A 248 -26.72 -51.70 -6.13
CA GLN A 248 -25.38 -51.18 -5.94
C GLN A 248 -24.92 -51.40 -4.51
N ASN A 249 -23.62 -51.65 -4.36
CA ASN A 249 -22.95 -51.71 -3.06
C ASN A 249 -22.01 -50.51 -2.92
N PHE A 250 -21.91 -49.95 -1.71
CA PHE A 250 -20.85 -49.01 -1.33
C PHE A 250 -19.75 -49.74 -0.56
N LEU A 251 -18.51 -49.30 -0.75
CA LEU A 251 -17.43 -49.56 0.18
C LEU A 251 -17.49 -48.52 1.31
N ASP A 252 -17.54 -49.01 2.53
CA ASP A 252 -17.62 -48.27 3.78
C ASP A 252 -16.31 -48.49 4.56
N TYR A 253 -15.57 -47.42 4.81
CA TYR A 253 -14.30 -47.47 5.54
C TYR A 253 -14.51 -47.01 6.98
N ARG A 254 -14.32 -47.91 7.95
CA ARG A 254 -14.60 -47.67 9.37
C ARG A 254 -13.33 -47.75 10.20
N TYR A 255 -12.84 -46.61 10.68
CA TYR A 255 -11.62 -46.53 11.50
C TYR A 255 -11.88 -46.20 12.97
N GLY A 256 -13.11 -45.81 13.31
CA GLY A 256 -13.50 -45.47 14.68
C GLY A 256 -14.94 -44.97 14.76
N LYS A 257 -15.48 -44.94 15.97
CA LYS A 257 -16.78 -44.34 16.28
C LYS A 257 -16.60 -42.92 16.81
N ASP A 258 -17.55 -42.05 16.53
CA ASP A 258 -17.66 -40.74 17.15
C ASP A 258 -18.21 -40.84 18.59
N ARG A 259 -18.41 -39.69 19.24
CA ARG A 259 -18.92 -39.62 20.62
C ARG A 259 -20.35 -40.15 20.78
N ASP A 260 -21.12 -40.14 19.70
CA ASP A 260 -22.51 -40.61 19.66
C ASP A 260 -22.58 -42.10 19.26
N GLY A 261 -21.42 -42.75 19.09
CA GLY A 261 -21.31 -44.16 18.73
C GLY A 261 -21.54 -44.43 17.24
N ALA A 262 -21.72 -43.39 16.42
CA ALA A 262 -21.82 -43.50 14.98
C ALA A 262 -20.42 -43.66 14.36
N TRP A 263 -20.31 -44.42 13.28
CA TRP A 263 -19.03 -44.57 12.59
C TRP A 263 -18.66 -43.29 11.85
N SER A 264 -17.37 -42.94 11.79
CA SER A 264 -16.89 -41.99 10.79
C SER A 264 -16.90 -42.68 9.42
N ILE A 265 -17.87 -42.36 8.57
CA ILE A 265 -18.13 -43.13 7.34
C ILE A 265 -17.67 -42.38 6.09
N PHE A 266 -16.93 -43.09 5.23
CA PHE A 266 -16.68 -42.71 3.84
C PHE A 266 -17.35 -43.71 2.91
N TRP A 267 -18.18 -43.23 1.98
CA TRP A 267 -18.91 -44.06 1.02
C TRP A 267 -18.28 -43.95 -0.38
N ILE A 268 -17.93 -45.08 -1.00
CA ILE A 268 -17.45 -45.11 -2.40
C ILE A 268 -18.22 -46.17 -3.18
N GLU A 269 -18.85 -45.79 -4.28
CA GLU A 269 -19.70 -46.69 -5.06
C GLU A 269 -18.83 -47.80 -5.66
N ARG A 270 -19.14 -49.05 -5.33
CA ARG A 270 -18.34 -50.22 -5.74
C ARG A 270 -18.38 -50.47 -7.24
N ASP A 271 -19.48 -50.08 -7.89
CA ASP A 271 -19.72 -50.30 -9.32
C ASP A 271 -19.32 -49.12 -10.22
N ASP A 272 -18.77 -48.04 -9.65
CA ASP A 272 -18.25 -46.93 -10.44
C ASP A 272 -17.13 -47.42 -11.36
N LYS A 273 -17.36 -47.30 -12.68
CA LYS A 273 -16.43 -47.74 -13.73
C LYS A 273 -15.06 -47.08 -13.61
N ARG A 274 -14.93 -45.95 -12.90
CA ARG A 274 -13.66 -45.25 -12.63
C ARG A 274 -12.77 -45.94 -11.60
N PHE A 275 -13.35 -46.73 -10.69
CA PHE A 275 -12.65 -47.41 -9.58
C PHE A 275 -12.65 -48.94 -9.69
N LYS A 276 -13.20 -49.48 -10.79
CA LYS A 276 -13.01 -50.89 -11.13
C LYS A 276 -11.53 -51.15 -11.32
N LEU A 277 -10.91 -51.85 -10.36
CA LEU A 277 -9.65 -52.55 -10.61
C LEU A 277 -9.87 -53.37 -11.88
N PRO A 278 -9.04 -53.24 -12.93
CA PRO A 278 -9.13 -54.12 -14.08
C PRO A 278 -9.02 -55.54 -13.53
N GLY A 279 -10.14 -56.26 -13.59
CA GLY A 279 -10.24 -57.61 -13.06
C GLY A 279 -9.10 -58.41 -13.67
N ARG A 280 -8.24 -58.94 -12.80
CA ARG A 280 -7.13 -59.87 -13.07
C ARG A 280 -7.14 -60.38 -14.51
N THR A 281 -6.60 -59.58 -15.41
CA THR A 281 -6.15 -60.02 -16.72
C THR A 281 -4.73 -59.52 -16.78
N TYR A 282 -3.85 -60.28 -16.13
CA TYR A 282 -2.45 -60.30 -16.53
C TYR A 282 -2.46 -60.70 -18.01
N ARG A 283 -2.56 -59.73 -18.92
CA ARG A 283 -1.75 -59.85 -20.13
C ARG A 283 -0.35 -59.70 -19.61
N THR A 284 0.31 -60.83 -19.41
CA THR A 284 1.77 -60.91 -19.44
C THR A 284 2.18 -60.11 -20.66
N ALA A 285 2.54 -58.84 -20.47
CA ALA A 285 3.54 -58.24 -21.31
C ALA A 285 4.72 -59.19 -21.18
N SER A 286 4.98 -59.92 -22.27
CA SER A 286 6.20 -60.71 -22.43
C SER A 286 7.34 -59.91 -21.81
N ALA A 287 8.00 -60.51 -20.82
CA ALA A 287 9.17 -59.98 -20.16
C ALA A 287 10.18 -59.49 -21.22
N ALA A 288 10.20 -58.19 -21.47
CA ALA A 288 11.14 -57.55 -22.40
C ALA A 288 11.26 -56.03 -22.24
N SER A 289 10.42 -55.35 -21.46
CA SER A 289 10.69 -53.97 -21.03
C SER A 289 10.12 -53.72 -19.64
N ASP A 290 10.91 -53.11 -18.76
CA ASP A 290 10.53 -52.63 -17.42
C ASP A 290 9.47 -51.49 -17.46
N ASP A 291 8.97 -51.14 -18.65
CA ASP A 291 8.07 -50.03 -18.97
C ASP A 291 6.59 -50.47 -19.11
N GLY A 292 6.14 -51.40 -18.27
CA GLY A 292 4.72 -51.74 -18.17
C GLY A 292 3.89 -50.59 -17.56
N PRO A 293 2.60 -50.41 -17.94
CA PRO A 293 1.73 -49.48 -17.25
C PRO A 293 1.54 -49.94 -15.78
N TYR A 294 1.81 -49.04 -14.83
CA TYR A 294 1.55 -49.28 -13.41
C TYR A 294 0.05 -49.15 -13.13
N PHE A 295 -0.50 -50.12 -12.39
CA PHE A 295 -1.88 -50.11 -11.92
C PHE A 295 -1.90 -49.95 -10.41
N ALA A 296 -3.01 -49.45 -9.87
CA ALA A 296 -3.18 -49.32 -8.43
C ALA A 296 -3.28 -50.70 -7.75
N ASP A 297 -2.51 -50.92 -6.69
CA ASP A 297 -2.54 -52.16 -5.89
C ASP A 297 -3.86 -52.35 -5.13
N GLN A 298 -4.58 -51.25 -4.88
CA GLN A 298 -5.83 -51.18 -4.13
C GLN A 298 -6.79 -50.18 -4.80
N PRO A 299 -8.11 -50.35 -4.66
CA PRO A 299 -9.07 -49.46 -5.31
C PRO A 299 -8.99 -48.03 -4.76
N VAL A 300 -8.62 -47.86 -3.48
CA VAL A 300 -8.53 -46.56 -2.80
C VAL A 300 -7.41 -46.62 -1.76
N GLY A 301 -6.54 -45.61 -1.74
CA GLY A 301 -5.63 -45.33 -0.64
C GLY A 301 -6.26 -44.34 0.34
N VAL A 302 -6.20 -44.62 1.64
CA VAL A 302 -6.79 -43.74 2.67
C VAL A 302 -5.70 -42.96 3.38
N LEU A 303 -5.85 -41.64 3.44
CA LEU A 303 -5.03 -40.74 4.24
C LEU A 303 -5.87 -40.26 5.43
N GLY A 304 -5.42 -40.52 6.65
CA GLY A 304 -6.02 -39.98 7.86
C GLY A 304 -5.29 -38.73 8.31
N CYS A 305 -6.01 -37.69 8.74
CA CYS A 305 -5.42 -36.48 9.32
C CYS A 305 -6.13 -36.11 10.63
N SER A 306 -5.34 -35.87 11.68
CA SER A 306 -5.79 -35.20 12.89
C SER A 306 -5.49 -33.71 12.75
N THR A 307 -6.54 -32.89 12.68
CA THR A 307 -6.42 -31.45 12.49
C THR A 307 -6.92 -30.71 13.73
N GLN A 308 -6.17 -29.70 14.15
CA GLN A 308 -6.48 -28.85 15.29
C GLN A 308 -6.30 -27.39 14.93
N ARG A 309 -7.24 -26.55 15.38
CA ARG A 309 -7.18 -25.09 15.22
C ARG A 309 -7.50 -24.44 16.54
N PHE A 310 -6.55 -23.65 17.04
CA PHE A 310 -6.71 -22.96 18.32
C PHE A 310 -6.66 -21.46 18.13
N ILE A 311 -7.50 -20.78 18.92
CA ILE A 311 -7.56 -19.33 19.05
C ILE A 311 -7.31 -19.03 20.52
N CYS A 312 -6.19 -18.37 20.80
CA CYS A 312 -5.69 -18.18 22.15
C CYS A 312 -5.56 -16.69 22.47
N ASN A 313 -5.84 -16.35 23.72
CA ASN A 313 -5.47 -15.06 24.28
C ASN A 313 -4.00 -15.15 24.73
N PRO A 314 -3.08 -14.32 24.19
CA PRO A 314 -1.67 -14.37 24.56
C PRO A 314 -1.41 -14.05 26.04
N ASP A 315 -2.34 -13.34 26.70
CA ASP A 315 -2.23 -12.95 28.10
C ASP A 315 -2.88 -13.97 29.06
N ALA A 316 -3.51 -15.03 28.54
CA ALA A 316 -4.18 -16.08 29.32
C ALA A 316 -3.44 -17.42 29.22
N PRO A 317 -3.72 -18.37 30.14
CA PRO A 317 -3.16 -19.72 30.07
C PRO A 317 -3.58 -20.47 28.80
N GLU A 318 -2.69 -21.31 28.26
CA GLU A 318 -2.95 -22.12 27.05
C GLU A 318 -4.17 -23.06 27.20
N ALA A 319 -4.49 -23.47 28.43
CA ALA A 319 -5.65 -24.30 28.74
C ALA A 319 -7.00 -23.62 28.45
N ASP A 320 -7.02 -22.29 28.28
CA ASP A 320 -8.20 -21.50 27.98
C ASP A 320 -8.33 -21.20 26.48
N CYS A 321 -7.46 -21.75 25.63
CA CYS A 321 -7.56 -21.64 24.18
C CYS A 321 -8.85 -22.26 23.62
N ILE A 322 -9.45 -21.59 22.64
CA ILE A 322 -10.68 -22.03 21.98
C ILE A 322 -10.31 -22.90 20.77
N ASN A 323 -10.80 -24.13 20.72
CA ASN A 323 -10.71 -24.96 19.52
C ASN A 323 -11.80 -24.54 18.52
N SER A 324 -11.39 -23.87 17.43
CA SER A 324 -12.32 -23.34 16.42
C SER A 324 -12.96 -24.41 15.53
N MET A 325 -12.54 -25.68 15.65
CA MET A 325 -13.19 -26.81 14.98
C MET A 325 -14.18 -27.56 15.89
N SER A 326 -14.30 -27.18 17.17
CA SER A 326 -15.26 -27.80 18.09
C SER A 326 -16.69 -27.31 17.78
N ARG A 327 -17.67 -28.24 17.76
CA ARG A 327 -19.10 -27.91 17.56
C ARG A 327 -19.73 -27.19 18.77
N ASN A 328 -19.05 -27.17 19.93
CA ASN A 328 -19.56 -26.51 21.12
C ASN A 328 -19.44 -24.99 20.97
N LYS A 329 -20.53 -24.38 20.46
CA LYS A 329 -20.80 -22.95 20.26
C LYS A 329 -20.76 -22.14 21.57
N SER A 330 -19.65 -22.16 22.28
CA SER A 330 -19.67 -21.76 23.67
C SER A 330 -19.27 -20.30 23.80
N VAL A 331 -20.28 -19.43 23.89
CA VAL A 331 -20.16 -18.13 24.59
C VAL A 331 -19.37 -18.31 25.89
N LEU A 332 -19.56 -19.43 26.58
CA LEU A 332 -18.78 -19.89 27.74
C LEU A 332 -17.27 -20.02 27.47
N ALA A 333 -16.83 -20.50 26.31
CA ALA A 333 -15.41 -20.58 25.97
C ALA A 333 -14.82 -19.20 25.70
N ILE A 334 -15.59 -18.29 25.11
CA ILE A 334 -15.18 -16.88 24.93
C ILE A 334 -15.06 -16.21 26.30
N GLN A 335 -16.03 -16.40 27.18
CA GLN A 335 -16.00 -15.87 28.55
C GLN A 335 -14.80 -16.39 29.35
N LYS A 336 -14.43 -17.66 29.15
CA LYS A 336 -13.26 -18.26 29.81
C LYS A 336 -11.95 -17.69 29.27
N ALA A 337 -11.81 -17.57 27.95
CA ALA A 337 -10.59 -17.09 27.29
C ALA A 337 -10.37 -15.57 27.41
N TRP A 338 -11.46 -14.80 27.40
CA TRP A 338 -11.49 -13.35 27.56
C TRP A 338 -12.46 -12.97 28.68
N PRO A 339 -11.97 -12.70 29.91
CA PRO A 339 -12.85 -12.38 31.04
C PRO A 339 -13.48 -10.97 30.93
N ASN A 340 -12.87 -10.06 30.17
CA ASN A 340 -13.37 -8.70 29.96
C ASN A 340 -14.52 -8.67 28.96
N LEU A 341 -15.68 -8.12 29.37
CA LEU A 341 -16.86 -8.01 28.52
C LEU A 341 -16.60 -7.23 27.22
N GLN A 342 -15.79 -6.17 27.25
CA GLN A 342 -15.48 -5.40 26.03
C GLN A 342 -14.69 -6.21 25.00
N ASP A 343 -13.84 -7.12 25.44
CA ASP A 343 -13.06 -7.98 24.54
C ASP A 343 -13.92 -9.12 24.01
N GLN A 344 -14.83 -9.65 24.83
CA GLN A 344 -15.83 -10.64 24.40
C GLN A 344 -16.70 -10.10 23.25
N GLN A 345 -17.21 -8.87 23.40
CA GLN A 345 -18.05 -8.20 22.39
C GLN A 345 -17.33 -8.06 21.04
N LYS A 346 -16.00 -7.89 21.04
CA LYS A 346 -15.17 -7.76 19.85
C LYS A 346 -14.72 -9.10 19.28
N MET A 347 -14.47 -10.10 20.14
CA MET A 347 -14.04 -11.43 19.73
C MET A 347 -15.16 -12.26 19.10
N PHE A 348 -16.40 -12.10 19.55
CA PHE A 348 -17.54 -12.85 19.02
C PHE A 348 -17.64 -12.85 17.48
N PRO A 349 -17.66 -11.68 16.80
CA PRO A 349 -17.78 -11.67 15.35
C PRO A 349 -16.52 -12.19 14.63
N ILE A 350 -15.33 -12.03 15.22
CA ILE A 350 -14.08 -12.60 14.70
C ILE A 350 -14.15 -14.13 14.75
N LEU A 351 -14.60 -14.68 15.88
CA LEU A 351 -14.75 -16.11 16.07
C LEU A 351 -15.77 -16.69 15.10
N ALA A 352 -16.89 -16.02 14.88
CA ALA A 352 -17.86 -16.40 13.85
C ALA A 352 -17.24 -16.46 12.44
N ALA A 353 -16.43 -15.45 12.07
CA ALA A 353 -15.71 -15.44 10.80
C ALA A 353 -14.68 -16.58 10.69
N THR A 354 -13.90 -16.83 11.75
CA THR A 354 -12.92 -17.94 11.78
C THR A 354 -13.57 -19.32 11.78
N TYR A 355 -14.74 -19.47 12.40
CA TYR A 355 -15.52 -20.70 12.39
C TYR A 355 -16.12 -20.99 11.01
N GLN A 356 -16.57 -19.96 10.29
CA GLN A 356 -17.03 -20.09 8.91
C GLN A 356 -15.93 -20.60 7.98
N PHE A 357 -14.71 -20.07 8.16
CA PHE A 357 -13.53 -20.63 7.54
C PHE A 357 -13.30 -22.09 7.96
N GLY A 358 -13.51 -22.40 9.25
CA GLY A 358 -13.44 -23.74 9.84
C GLY A 358 -14.25 -24.83 9.15
N ILE A 359 -15.50 -24.53 8.76
CA ILE A 359 -16.45 -25.50 8.21
C ILE A 359 -16.47 -25.53 6.68
N GLY A 360 -16.15 -24.42 6.01
CA GLY A 360 -16.11 -24.36 4.55
C GLY A 360 -14.69 -24.21 4.00
N LYS A 361 -14.32 -22.95 3.72
CA LYS A 361 -13.17 -22.57 2.88
C LYS A 361 -11.80 -23.03 3.37
N GLY A 362 -11.65 -23.24 4.67
CA GLY A 362 -10.39 -23.65 5.27
C GLY A 362 -10.17 -25.14 5.32
N GLN A 363 -11.20 -25.95 5.03
CA GLN A 363 -11.04 -27.40 5.06
C GLN A 363 -10.36 -27.90 3.78
N PRO A 364 -9.55 -28.96 3.89
CA PRO A 364 -8.97 -29.61 2.71
C PRO A 364 -10.03 -30.04 1.69
N ASP A 365 -11.18 -30.51 2.17
CA ASP A 365 -12.26 -31.04 1.35
C ASP A 365 -12.80 -29.99 0.37
N ALA A 366 -12.92 -28.74 0.80
CA ALA A 366 -13.32 -27.62 -0.06
C ALA A 366 -12.36 -27.38 -1.23
N MET A 367 -11.09 -27.81 -1.12
CA MET A 367 -10.12 -27.76 -2.22
C MET A 367 -10.28 -28.97 -3.15
N TYR A 368 -10.53 -30.16 -2.61
CA TYR A 368 -10.70 -31.39 -3.40
C TYR A 368 -12.01 -31.39 -4.22
N GLU A 369 -13.04 -30.68 -3.76
CA GLU A 369 -14.31 -30.51 -4.48
C GLU A 369 -14.24 -29.50 -5.64
N LEU A 370 -13.12 -28.79 -5.81
CA LEU A 370 -12.94 -27.82 -6.90
C LEU A 370 -12.95 -28.49 -8.26
N SER A 371 -14.05 -28.29 -8.99
CA SER A 371 -14.20 -28.78 -10.35
C SER A 371 -13.25 -28.06 -11.31
N GLY A 372 -12.47 -28.82 -12.08
CA GLY A 372 -11.60 -28.30 -13.15
C GLY A 372 -10.24 -27.76 -12.71
N ALA A 373 -9.94 -27.70 -11.41
CA ALA A 373 -8.63 -27.30 -10.91
C ALA A 373 -7.67 -28.52 -10.81
N PRO A 374 -6.38 -28.38 -11.19
CA PRO A 374 -5.38 -29.43 -10.96
C PRO A 374 -4.91 -29.37 -9.49
N VAL A 375 -5.82 -29.71 -8.58
CA VAL A 375 -5.64 -29.62 -7.11
C VAL A 375 -4.48 -30.52 -6.64
N LEU A 376 -4.32 -31.68 -7.28
CA LEU A 376 -3.20 -32.60 -7.03
C LEU A 376 -2.02 -32.26 -7.94
N LEU A 377 -0.83 -32.13 -7.36
CA LEU A 377 0.41 -31.82 -8.09
C LEU A 377 0.72 -32.87 -9.18
N ALA A 378 0.38 -34.14 -8.95
CA ALA A 378 0.57 -35.20 -9.95
C ALA A 378 -0.16 -34.89 -11.27
N ARG A 379 -1.32 -34.21 -11.20
CA ARG A 379 -2.14 -33.85 -12.37
C ARG A 379 -1.37 -33.00 -13.38
N ASN A 380 -0.42 -32.17 -12.94
CA ASN A 380 0.38 -31.29 -13.80
C ASN A 380 1.33 -32.05 -14.74
N THR A 381 1.53 -33.34 -14.47
CA THR A 381 2.43 -34.22 -15.23
C THR A 381 1.71 -35.38 -15.89
N MET A 382 0.39 -35.26 -16.04
CA MET A 382 -0.42 -36.22 -16.78
C MET A 382 -0.62 -35.76 -18.22
N THR A 383 -0.55 -36.70 -19.16
CA THR A 383 -0.87 -36.47 -20.58
C THR A 383 -1.68 -37.65 -21.09
N ASN A 384 -2.81 -37.40 -21.78
CA ASN A 384 -3.71 -38.46 -22.27
C ASN A 384 -4.14 -39.46 -21.18
N ASN A 385 -4.44 -38.98 -19.97
CA ASN A 385 -4.74 -39.80 -18.78
C ASN A 385 -3.61 -40.77 -18.37
N ARG A 386 -2.39 -40.57 -18.87
CA ARG A 386 -1.18 -41.32 -18.49
C ARG A 386 -0.26 -40.42 -17.67
N GLN A 387 0.22 -40.95 -16.55
CA GLN A 387 1.28 -40.32 -15.76
C GLN A 387 2.59 -40.42 -16.55
N THR A 388 3.13 -39.31 -17.04
CA THR A 388 4.34 -39.30 -17.88
C THR A 388 5.61 -39.04 -17.08
N ALA A 389 5.51 -38.26 -16.01
CA ALA A 389 6.63 -38.05 -15.10
C ALA A 389 6.65 -39.11 -13.99
N ARG A 390 7.85 -39.55 -13.59
CA ARG A 390 8.01 -40.36 -12.38
C ARG A 390 7.69 -39.50 -11.15
N LEU A 391 6.72 -39.95 -10.35
CA LEU A 391 6.37 -39.29 -9.10
C LEU A 391 7.38 -39.68 -7.99
N PRO A 392 7.79 -38.73 -7.13
CA PRO A 392 8.62 -39.04 -5.97
C PRO A 392 7.85 -39.88 -4.93
N SER A 393 8.57 -40.63 -4.09
CA SER A 393 7.95 -41.47 -3.05
C SER A 393 7.16 -40.67 -2.01
N ASN A 394 7.54 -39.41 -1.80
CA ASN A 394 6.85 -38.47 -0.91
C ASN A 394 5.82 -37.57 -1.61
N GLN A 395 5.35 -37.95 -2.81
CA GLN A 395 4.38 -37.17 -3.58
C GLN A 395 3.13 -36.78 -2.76
N TRP A 396 2.60 -37.71 -1.96
CA TRP A 396 1.44 -37.44 -1.12
C TRP A 396 1.71 -36.37 -0.05
N GLN A 397 2.94 -36.29 0.47
CA GLN A 397 3.34 -35.27 1.43
C GLN A 397 3.38 -33.90 0.75
N LEU A 398 3.95 -33.83 -0.45
CA LEU A 398 4.00 -32.60 -1.26
C LEU A 398 2.58 -32.11 -1.59
N GLU A 399 1.68 -33.01 -1.97
CA GLU A 399 0.29 -32.67 -2.26
C GLU A 399 -0.45 -32.18 -1.01
N ARG A 400 -0.28 -32.86 0.13
CA ARG A 400 -0.90 -32.45 1.38
C ARG A 400 -0.39 -31.10 1.87
N GLU A 401 0.90 -30.84 1.72
CA GLU A 401 1.53 -29.54 2.02
C GLU A 401 1.00 -28.43 1.09
N HIS A 402 0.86 -28.70 -0.20
CA HIS A 402 0.28 -27.76 -1.17
C HIS A 402 -1.18 -27.40 -0.85
N ILE A 403 -2.00 -28.37 -0.43
CA ILE A 403 -3.37 -28.08 0.01
C ILE A 403 -3.41 -27.34 1.35
N PHE A 404 -2.43 -27.57 2.22
CA PHE A 404 -2.31 -26.83 3.47
C PHE A 404 -1.99 -25.35 3.22
N THR A 405 -1.07 -25.03 2.30
CA THR A 405 -0.81 -23.62 1.92
C THR A 405 -2.04 -22.94 1.30
N ALA A 406 -2.83 -23.67 0.49
CA ALA A 406 -4.12 -23.18 -0.01
C ALA A 406 -5.12 -22.90 1.14
N SER A 407 -5.17 -23.76 2.15
CA SER A 407 -5.98 -23.52 3.35
C SER A 407 -5.51 -22.28 4.13
N LEU A 408 -4.20 -22.04 4.21
CA LEU A 408 -3.65 -20.84 4.84
C LEU A 408 -3.98 -19.56 4.05
N ALA A 409 -3.92 -19.59 2.72
CA ALA A 409 -4.34 -18.47 1.87
C ALA A 409 -5.83 -18.16 2.05
N ALA A 410 -6.69 -19.19 2.05
CA ALA A 410 -8.11 -19.05 2.32
C ALA A 410 -8.39 -18.43 3.69
N TRP A 411 -7.50 -18.65 4.66
CA TRP A 411 -7.61 -18.05 5.98
C TRP A 411 -7.39 -16.54 5.95
N GLN A 412 -6.31 -16.09 5.31
CA GLN A 412 -6.02 -14.67 5.13
C GLN A 412 -7.15 -13.96 4.38
N SER A 413 -7.63 -14.62 3.32
CA SER A 413 -8.74 -14.17 2.49
C SER A 413 -10.05 -14.03 3.26
N SER A 414 -10.36 -14.99 4.14
CA SER A 414 -11.60 -15.01 4.93
C SER A 414 -11.72 -13.82 5.89
N ILE A 415 -10.64 -13.44 6.56
CA ILE A 415 -10.62 -12.30 7.50
C ILE A 415 -10.83 -10.98 6.74
N VAL A 416 -10.22 -10.84 5.55
CA VAL A 416 -10.45 -9.70 4.66
C VAL A 416 -11.87 -9.69 4.12
N ALA A 417 -12.41 -10.82 3.68
CA ALA A 417 -13.77 -10.94 3.17
C ALA A 417 -14.81 -10.57 4.23
N TYR A 418 -14.59 -10.98 5.48
CA TYR A 418 -15.41 -10.54 6.63
C TYR A 418 -15.40 -9.01 6.78
N ALA A 419 -14.23 -8.39 6.70
CA ALA A 419 -14.09 -6.95 6.86
C ALA A 419 -14.78 -6.14 5.76
N ARG A 420 -14.77 -6.67 4.53
CA ARG A 420 -15.42 -6.04 3.37
C ARG A 420 -16.94 -6.23 3.36
N GLY A 421 -17.44 -7.24 4.06
CA GLY A 421 -18.86 -7.57 4.10
C GLY A 421 -19.25 -8.49 2.95
N SER A 422 -19.33 -9.79 3.22
CA SER A 422 -19.76 -10.76 2.22
C SER A 422 -21.25 -10.61 1.89
N TRP A 423 -21.57 -10.62 0.58
CA TRP A 423 -22.87 -10.64 -0.14
C TRP A 423 -24.20 -10.84 0.59
N TYR A 424 -24.27 -11.64 1.65
CA TYR A 424 -25.55 -12.03 2.27
C TYR A 424 -25.99 -11.19 3.45
N GLY A 425 -25.24 -10.15 3.83
CA GLY A 425 -25.71 -9.14 4.78
C GLY A 425 -26.14 -9.70 6.14
N HIS A 426 -25.80 -10.95 6.48
CA HIS A 426 -26.13 -11.48 7.79
C HIS A 426 -25.25 -10.74 8.78
N PRO A 427 -25.85 -9.97 9.71
CA PRO A 427 -25.07 -9.34 10.74
C PRO A 427 -24.35 -10.46 11.50
N SER A 428 -23.02 -10.31 11.64
CA SER A 428 -22.20 -11.20 12.49
C SER A 428 -22.55 -11.09 13.98
N CYS A 429 -23.40 -10.13 14.30
CA CYS A 429 -23.93 -9.83 15.62
C CYS A 429 -25.46 -10.05 15.55
N ASP A 430 -25.99 -11.05 16.24
CA ASP A 430 -27.43 -11.14 16.50
C ASP A 430 -27.84 -10.10 17.55
N ALA A 431 -29.12 -9.71 17.54
CA ALA A 431 -29.67 -8.71 18.47
C ALA A 431 -29.56 -9.10 19.96
N ASP A 432 -29.42 -10.40 20.24
CA ASP A 432 -29.43 -10.95 21.61
C ASP A 432 -28.08 -10.89 22.34
N PHE A 433 -26.99 -10.55 21.64
CA PHE A 433 -25.64 -10.47 22.24
C PHE A 433 -24.99 -9.10 22.00
N PRO A 434 -24.41 -8.46 23.03
CA PRO A 434 -23.66 -7.25 22.82
C PRO A 434 -22.43 -7.58 21.95
N CYS A 435 -22.28 -6.89 20.83
CA CYS A 435 -21.28 -7.22 19.81
C CYS A 435 -20.78 -5.94 19.15
N GLU A 436 -19.46 -5.76 19.11
CA GLU A 436 -18.81 -4.58 18.53
C GLU A 436 -18.05 -5.01 17.26
N ARG A 437 -18.41 -4.43 16.12
CA ARG A 437 -17.78 -4.75 14.84
C ARG A 437 -16.46 -4.00 14.68
N ILE A 438 -15.35 -4.73 14.68
CA ILE A 438 -13.99 -4.18 14.51
C ILE A 438 -13.40 -4.39 13.11
N CYS A 439 -14.20 -4.87 12.16
CA CYS A 439 -13.86 -5.04 10.74
C CYS A 439 -13.25 -3.80 10.05
N HIS A 440 -13.64 -2.59 10.46
CA HIS A 440 -13.07 -1.32 9.98
C HIS A 440 -11.60 -1.13 10.43
N SER A 441 -11.04 -2.09 11.18
CA SER A 441 -9.65 -2.10 11.60
C SER A 441 -8.79 -3.10 10.80
N GLN A 442 -9.32 -3.70 9.75
CA GLN A 442 -8.58 -4.66 8.94
C GLN A 442 -7.61 -3.95 7.99
N ARG A 443 -6.32 -4.33 8.01
CA ARG A 443 -5.30 -3.81 7.08
C ARG A 443 -5.10 -4.74 5.89
N VAL A 444 -4.90 -4.16 4.73
CA VAL A 444 -4.61 -4.84 3.46
C VAL A 444 -3.57 -4.06 2.68
N ARG A 445 -3.01 -4.66 1.63
CA ARG A 445 -2.04 -4.00 0.77
C ARG A 445 -2.62 -3.78 -0.63
N THR A 446 -2.33 -2.62 -1.22
CA THR A 446 -2.81 -2.26 -2.55
C THR A 446 -1.91 -1.25 -3.26
N THR A 447 -1.89 -1.30 -4.59
CA THR A 447 -1.24 -0.32 -5.45
C THR A 447 -2.14 0.88 -5.80
N ASP A 448 -3.44 0.78 -5.57
CA ASP A 448 -4.42 1.80 -6.02
C ASP A 448 -4.50 3.02 -5.08
N PHE A 449 -3.95 2.87 -3.88
CA PHE A 449 -3.94 3.89 -2.83
C PHE A 449 -2.54 3.99 -2.27
N HIS A 450 -2.26 5.16 -1.71
CA HIS A 450 -0.98 5.46 -1.10
C HIS A 450 -1.19 5.92 0.32
N SER A 451 -0.46 5.28 1.24
CA SER A 451 -0.43 5.62 2.65
C SER A 451 0.94 6.18 3.03
N VAL A 452 0.96 7.30 3.74
CA VAL A 452 2.19 7.96 4.22
C VAL A 452 2.08 8.35 5.69
N SER A 453 3.21 8.35 6.39
CA SER A 453 3.26 8.76 7.79
C SER A 453 2.98 10.27 7.92
N ALA A 454 1.93 10.59 8.68
CA ALA A 454 1.53 11.96 8.95
C ALA A 454 2.58 12.72 9.79
N TRP A 455 3.34 12.01 10.62
CA TRP A 455 4.42 12.61 11.41
C TRP A 455 5.56 13.12 10.53
N THR A 456 5.97 12.33 9.54
CA THR A 456 7.01 12.76 8.59
C THR A 456 6.53 13.96 7.78
N LEU A 457 5.24 13.99 7.40
CA LEU A 457 4.64 15.13 6.71
C LEU A 457 4.63 16.39 7.58
N PHE A 458 4.27 16.24 8.85
CA PHE A 458 4.27 17.33 9.81
C PHE A 458 5.66 17.94 9.97
N ILE A 459 6.70 17.11 10.17
CA ILE A 459 8.08 17.59 10.26
C ILE A 459 8.50 18.29 8.98
N LEU A 460 8.21 17.71 7.81
CA LEU A 460 8.59 18.29 6.51
C LEU A 460 7.96 19.68 6.32
N LEU A 461 6.64 19.79 6.53
CA LEU A 461 5.91 21.02 6.31
C LEU A 461 6.26 22.10 7.33
N ILE A 462 6.44 21.74 8.61
CA ILE A 462 6.83 22.72 9.63
C ILE A 462 8.27 23.17 9.46
N SER A 463 9.22 22.25 9.33
CA SER A 463 10.62 22.62 9.17
C SER A 463 10.82 23.47 7.91
N GLY A 464 10.26 23.04 6.76
CA GLY A 464 10.30 23.80 5.52
C GLY A 464 9.58 25.15 5.63
N GLY A 465 8.42 25.20 6.29
CA GLY A 465 7.66 26.42 6.53
C GLY A 465 8.43 27.42 7.37
N VAL A 466 9.08 26.96 8.45
CA VAL A 466 9.94 27.78 9.30
C VAL A 466 11.12 28.34 8.52
N PHE A 467 11.78 27.54 7.65
CA PHE A 467 12.87 28.06 6.80
C PHE A 467 12.39 29.11 5.81
N MET A 468 11.21 28.90 5.20
CA MET A 468 10.64 29.89 4.29
C MET A 468 10.29 31.18 5.03
N LEU A 469 9.65 31.09 6.20
CA LEU A 469 9.35 32.26 7.03
C LEU A 469 10.63 32.97 7.49
N MET A 470 11.66 32.22 7.90
CA MET A 470 12.95 32.78 8.29
C MET A 470 13.62 33.56 7.16
N VAL A 471 13.51 33.08 5.91
CA VAL A 471 14.04 33.78 4.75
C VAL A 471 13.20 34.99 4.36
N LEU A 472 11.88 34.91 4.50
CA LEU A 472 10.99 36.03 4.23
C LEU A 472 11.24 37.20 5.17
N TYR A 473 11.49 36.93 6.45
CA TYR A 473 11.76 37.96 7.46
C TYR A 473 13.25 38.21 7.69
N LEU A 474 14.12 37.67 6.85
CA LEU A 474 15.55 37.75 7.08
C LEU A 474 16.02 39.22 7.13
N GLU A 475 15.54 40.03 6.19
CA GLU A 475 15.93 41.44 6.07
C GLU A 475 15.50 42.25 7.30
N GLU A 476 14.23 42.10 7.69
CA GLU A 476 13.62 42.81 8.81
C GLU A 476 14.25 42.40 10.15
N ILE A 477 14.55 41.11 10.33
CA ILE A 477 15.24 40.63 11.53
C ILE A 477 16.66 41.20 11.57
N PHE A 478 17.37 41.26 10.45
CA PHE A 478 18.72 41.83 10.42
C PHE A 478 18.74 43.34 10.65
N ASP A 479 17.81 44.09 10.04
CA ASP A 479 17.68 45.53 10.28
C ASP A 479 17.36 45.81 11.76
N MET A 480 16.38 45.11 12.32
CA MET A 480 16.00 45.25 13.74
C MET A 480 17.15 44.86 14.68
N THR A 481 17.85 43.77 14.40
CA THR A 481 18.99 43.35 15.25
C THR A 481 20.16 44.31 15.16
N LEU A 482 20.47 44.86 13.99
CA LEU A 482 21.51 45.88 13.84
C LEU A 482 21.11 47.21 14.47
N GLU A 483 19.83 47.56 14.51
CA GLU A 483 19.36 48.80 15.14
C GLU A 483 19.34 48.72 16.67
N TYR A 484 18.81 47.61 17.22
CA TYR A 484 18.54 47.50 18.66
C TYR A 484 19.65 46.84 19.48
N THR A 485 20.58 46.11 18.86
CA THR A 485 21.63 45.40 19.62
C THR A 485 22.99 46.06 19.50
N SER A 486 23.90 45.74 20.43
CA SER A 486 25.29 46.21 20.39
C SER A 486 26.06 45.75 19.14
N LEU A 487 25.53 44.76 18.41
CA LEU A 487 26.06 44.32 17.10
C LEU A 487 25.97 45.44 16.04
N GLY A 488 25.02 46.37 16.15
CA GLY A 488 24.90 47.54 15.29
C GLY A 488 26.08 48.50 15.32
N LYS A 489 26.76 48.57 16.48
CA LYS A 489 27.97 49.40 16.65
C LYS A 489 29.15 48.86 15.83
N ASN A 490 29.09 47.61 15.38
CA ASN A 490 30.10 47.02 14.53
C ASN A 490 29.91 47.52 13.08
N ALA A 491 30.66 48.56 12.71
CA ALA A 491 30.66 49.12 11.35
C ALA A 491 30.88 48.08 10.24
N ARG A 492 31.54 46.96 10.58
CA ARG A 492 31.79 45.83 9.68
C ARG A 492 30.53 45.01 9.36
N LEU A 493 29.68 44.76 10.35
CA LEU A 493 28.40 44.06 10.13
C LEU A 493 27.47 44.92 9.28
N ARG A 494 27.36 46.21 9.63
CA ARG A 494 26.51 47.17 8.92
C ARG A 494 26.90 47.32 7.44
N ARG A 495 28.22 47.32 7.13
CA ARG A 495 28.71 47.35 5.74
C ARG A 495 28.34 46.08 4.96
N GLY A 496 28.53 44.89 5.56
CA GLY A 496 28.19 43.64 4.89
C GLY A 496 26.69 43.49 4.60
N HIS A 497 25.84 44.01 5.48
CA HIS A 497 24.39 44.05 5.24
C HIS A 497 24.02 45.02 4.11
N ALA A 498 24.65 46.19 4.05
CA ALA A 498 24.46 47.15 2.95
C ALA A 498 24.93 46.58 1.60
N GLU A 499 26.05 45.86 1.55
CA GLU A 499 26.52 45.15 0.35
C GLU A 499 25.52 44.08 -0.09
N TRP A 500 24.86 43.39 0.86
CA TRP A 500 23.85 42.40 0.56
C TRP A 500 22.57 43.02 0.00
N LYS A 501 22.08 44.11 0.61
CA LYS A 501 20.94 44.89 0.08
C LYS A 501 21.22 45.43 -1.32
N ALA A 502 22.43 45.96 -1.55
CA ALA A 502 22.88 46.44 -2.86
C ALA A 502 22.97 45.34 -3.93
N GLY A 503 23.15 44.08 -3.51
CA GLY A 503 23.16 42.91 -4.38
C GLY A 503 21.77 42.35 -4.73
N SER A 504 20.69 42.95 -4.25
CA SER A 504 19.33 42.57 -4.67
C SER A 504 19.10 42.93 -6.14
N THR A 505 18.20 42.23 -6.82
CA THR A 505 17.97 42.43 -8.27
C THR A 505 17.54 43.85 -8.60
N LEU A 506 16.63 44.42 -7.82
CA LEU A 506 16.16 45.80 -8.01
C LEU A 506 17.26 46.83 -7.69
N GLN A 507 18.10 46.56 -6.69
CA GLN A 507 19.22 47.43 -6.36
C GLN A 507 20.35 47.36 -7.39
N LEU A 508 20.62 46.19 -7.97
CA LEU A 508 21.55 46.05 -9.10
C LEU A 508 21.03 46.77 -10.35
N GLN A 509 19.72 46.65 -10.65
CA GLN A 509 19.08 47.41 -11.72
C GLN A 509 19.19 48.92 -11.48
N ARG A 510 18.90 49.38 -10.26
CA ARG A 510 19.12 50.78 -9.85
C ARG A 510 20.55 51.23 -10.11
N ILE A 511 21.55 50.49 -9.61
CA ILE A 511 22.97 50.83 -9.74
C ILE A 511 23.37 50.89 -11.22
N ALA A 512 22.86 49.98 -12.06
CA ALA A 512 23.11 50.01 -13.51
C ALA A 512 22.55 51.27 -14.17
N HIS A 513 21.34 51.69 -13.78
CA HIS A 513 20.71 52.91 -14.27
C HIS A 513 21.40 54.18 -13.76
N GLU A 514 21.71 54.22 -12.47
CA GLU A 514 22.34 55.36 -11.79
C GLU A 514 23.75 55.62 -12.33
N ASN A 515 24.55 54.58 -12.61
CA ASN A 515 25.89 54.73 -13.21
C ASN A 515 25.86 55.31 -14.63
N LEU A 516 24.74 55.14 -15.36
CA LEU A 516 24.52 55.73 -16.67
C LEU A 516 23.82 57.10 -16.59
N GLY A 517 23.52 57.59 -15.38
CA GLY A 517 22.89 58.88 -15.13
C GLY A 517 21.37 58.89 -15.28
N PHE A 518 20.70 57.74 -15.18
CA PHE A 518 19.24 57.62 -15.30
C PHE A 518 18.51 57.58 -13.97
N GLY A 519 17.38 58.29 -13.90
CA GLY A 519 16.45 58.30 -12.77
C GLY A 519 16.99 59.05 -11.54
N THR A 520 16.09 59.72 -10.84
CA THR A 520 16.36 60.28 -9.51
C THR A 520 15.91 59.28 -8.46
N TRP A 521 16.86 58.49 -7.97
CA TRP A 521 16.56 57.36 -7.10
C TRP A 521 16.41 57.77 -5.63
N LYS A 522 15.32 57.33 -5.01
CA LYS A 522 15.02 57.44 -3.57
C LYS A 522 14.94 56.04 -2.96
N ARG A 523 15.07 55.95 -1.63
CA ARG A 523 15.07 54.67 -0.86
C ARG A 523 16.21 53.73 -1.31
N THR A 524 17.40 54.30 -1.50
CA THR A 524 18.57 53.60 -2.05
C THR A 524 19.20 52.58 -1.10
N ASP A 525 18.82 52.64 0.18
CA ASP A 525 19.20 51.76 1.28
C ASP A 525 18.12 50.73 1.66
N GLU A 526 16.98 50.73 0.95
CA GLU A 526 15.86 49.82 1.16
C GLU A 526 15.80 48.71 0.09
N ALA A 527 14.93 47.71 0.26
CA ALA A 527 14.82 46.61 -0.70
C ALA A 527 14.26 47.06 -2.08
N VAL A 528 13.39 48.08 -2.10
CA VAL A 528 12.71 48.57 -3.30
C VAL A 528 13.05 50.05 -3.53
N PRO A 529 13.96 50.36 -4.46
CA PRO A 529 14.27 51.73 -4.83
C PRO A 529 13.19 52.32 -5.74
N VAL A 530 12.92 53.62 -5.60
CA VAL A 530 11.82 54.31 -6.30
C VAL A 530 12.36 55.53 -7.02
N THR A 531 11.91 55.80 -8.25
CA THR A 531 12.23 57.02 -9.01
C THR A 531 11.13 58.06 -8.89
N ASP A 532 11.44 59.32 -9.21
CA ASP A 532 10.41 60.35 -9.27
C ASP A 532 9.50 60.18 -10.48
N ARG A 533 8.29 60.72 -10.35
CA ARG A 533 7.23 60.57 -11.35
C ARG A 533 7.63 61.36 -12.61
N GLY A 534 7.80 60.64 -13.73
CA GLY A 534 8.22 61.23 -15.01
C GLY A 534 9.71 61.05 -15.32
N ASP A 535 10.48 60.40 -14.45
CA ASP A 535 11.85 60.02 -14.75
C ASP A 535 11.92 58.98 -15.87
N THR A 536 12.86 59.17 -16.79
CA THR A 536 13.14 58.21 -17.87
C THR A 536 14.16 57.18 -17.38
N LEU A 537 13.78 55.90 -17.49
CA LEU A 537 14.69 54.78 -17.28
C LEU A 537 15.42 54.43 -18.59
N GLY A 538 16.56 53.77 -18.45
CA GLY A 538 17.34 53.28 -19.57
C GLY A 538 16.58 52.18 -20.30
N THR A 539 16.75 52.13 -21.61
CA THR A 539 16.14 51.13 -22.49
C THR A 539 17.25 50.32 -23.14
N PHE A 540 16.99 49.05 -23.44
CA PHE A 540 18.00 48.24 -24.11
C PHE A 540 18.07 48.58 -25.61
N ASN A 541 19.28 48.87 -26.10
CA ASN A 541 19.60 48.78 -27.51
C ASN A 541 19.88 47.31 -27.84
N ILE A 542 19.17 46.78 -28.85
CA ILE A 542 19.22 45.38 -29.30
C ILE A 542 19.76 45.31 -30.75
N ASP A 543 20.45 46.34 -31.23
CA ASP A 543 21.07 46.37 -32.57
C ASP A 543 22.08 45.22 -32.76
N ASP A 544 22.77 44.82 -31.68
CA ASP A 544 23.48 43.53 -31.59
C ASP A 544 22.72 42.59 -30.63
N GLU A 545 21.98 41.62 -31.19
CA GLU A 545 21.21 40.63 -30.41
C GLU A 545 22.07 39.84 -29.41
N LYS A 546 23.39 39.73 -29.64
CA LYS A 546 24.31 39.02 -28.73
C LYS A 546 24.89 39.94 -27.64
N HIS A 547 24.70 41.25 -27.74
CA HIS A 547 25.27 42.23 -26.82
C HIS A 547 24.30 43.38 -26.54
N ALA A 548 23.20 43.09 -25.84
CA ALA A 548 22.26 44.11 -25.42
C ALA A 548 22.91 45.12 -24.45
N LEU A 549 22.86 46.41 -24.81
CA LEU A 549 23.39 47.52 -24.02
C LEU A 549 22.26 48.38 -23.49
N LEU A 550 22.34 48.78 -22.21
CA LEU A 550 21.39 49.73 -21.64
C LEU A 550 21.79 51.16 -22.08
N VAL A 551 20.93 51.86 -22.81
CA VAL A 551 21.22 53.17 -23.43
C VAL A 551 20.12 54.21 -23.21
N ASN A 552 20.45 55.48 -23.52
CA ASN A 552 19.51 56.59 -23.51
C ASN A 552 18.99 56.87 -24.93
N LEU A 553 17.83 56.32 -25.30
CA LEU A 553 17.23 56.58 -26.62
C LEU A 553 16.88 58.08 -26.84
N SER A 554 16.78 58.89 -25.77
CA SER A 554 16.54 60.35 -25.91
C SER A 554 17.78 61.14 -26.30
N MET A 555 19.00 60.61 -26.08
CA MET A 555 20.26 61.28 -26.46
C MET A 555 20.79 60.81 -27.82
N GLU A 556 20.55 59.55 -28.20
CA GLU A 556 21.08 58.97 -29.45
C GLU A 556 20.38 59.56 -30.69
N ARG A 557 19.10 59.94 -30.57
CA ARG A 557 18.39 60.68 -31.63
C ARG A 557 18.98 62.09 -31.87
N ARG A 558 19.70 62.67 -30.89
CA ARG A 558 20.39 63.98 -31.01
C ARG A 558 21.82 63.88 -31.57
N SER A 559 22.49 62.74 -31.47
CA SER A 559 23.76 62.52 -32.17
C SER A 559 23.51 62.20 -33.65
N HIS A 560 22.51 61.36 -33.94
CA HIS A 560 22.19 61.02 -35.34
C HIS A 560 21.66 62.22 -36.15
N MET A 561 20.93 63.16 -35.54
CA MET A 561 20.56 64.43 -36.19
C MET A 561 21.75 65.39 -36.41
N ARG A 562 22.85 65.28 -35.66
CA ARG A 562 24.03 66.13 -35.86
C ARG A 562 24.87 65.66 -37.06
N ASP A 563 24.97 64.35 -37.27
CA ASP A 563 25.73 63.79 -38.40
C ASP A 563 24.99 63.83 -39.75
N VAL A 564 23.67 64.10 -39.75
CA VAL A 564 22.88 64.27 -40.99
C VAL A 564 22.92 65.71 -41.54
N SER A 565 23.58 66.66 -40.86
CA SER A 565 23.65 68.05 -41.34
C SER A 565 24.78 68.36 -42.34
N VAL A 566 25.52 67.35 -42.82
CA VAL A 566 26.48 67.49 -43.94
C VAL A 566 26.28 66.34 -44.93
N GLY A 567 25.33 66.48 -45.86
CA GLY A 567 25.13 65.52 -46.94
C GLY A 567 23.79 65.65 -47.66
N SER A 568 23.82 66.27 -48.84
CA SER A 568 22.71 66.57 -49.75
C SER A 568 21.72 65.44 -50.05
N GLY A 569 20.41 65.77 -50.03
CA GLY A 569 19.41 65.42 -51.05
C GLY A 569 18.76 64.02 -51.05
N GLY A 570 17.45 63.95 -50.78
CA GLY A 570 16.59 62.89 -51.32
C GLY A 570 15.43 62.40 -50.43
N ASN A 571 14.21 62.81 -50.80
CA ASN A 571 12.88 62.22 -50.61
C ASN A 571 12.35 61.74 -49.24
N LEU A 572 11.15 62.24 -48.94
CA LEU A 572 10.19 61.77 -47.95
C LEU A 572 9.93 60.26 -48.04
N GLY A 573 10.01 59.61 -46.88
CA GLY A 573 9.41 58.30 -46.59
C GLY A 573 8.87 58.31 -45.16
N GLN A 574 7.56 58.16 -45.05
CA GLN A 574 6.77 58.10 -43.82
C GLN A 574 6.98 56.74 -43.14
N GLU A 575 7.36 56.69 -41.86
CA GLU A 575 7.29 55.45 -41.10
C GLU A 575 7.00 55.66 -39.60
N ASN A 576 6.18 54.74 -39.10
CA ASN A 576 5.35 54.85 -37.91
C ASN A 576 6.12 54.54 -36.63
N GLY A 577 5.68 55.14 -35.52
CA GLY A 577 6.19 54.86 -34.18
C GLY A 577 5.95 53.41 -33.76
N ILE A 578 7.02 52.77 -33.28
CA ILE A 578 6.96 51.44 -32.66
C ILE A 578 7.14 51.65 -31.15
N GLU A 579 6.08 51.36 -30.39
CA GLU A 579 6.11 51.14 -28.94
C GLU A 579 6.89 49.85 -28.64
N ALA A 580 7.91 49.94 -27.78
CA ALA A 580 8.62 48.78 -27.26
C ALA A 580 8.13 48.48 -25.83
N GLU A 581 7.27 47.47 -25.68
CA GLU A 581 6.93 46.85 -24.40
C GLU A 581 8.07 45.92 -23.95
N GLY A 582 8.65 46.20 -22.77
CA GLY A 582 9.68 45.36 -22.15
C GLY A 582 9.08 44.36 -21.16
N ILE A 583 8.98 43.10 -21.57
CA ILE A 583 8.62 41.94 -20.73
C ILE A 583 9.84 41.52 -19.88
N ILE A 584 9.68 41.44 -18.56
CA ILE A 584 10.58 40.67 -17.69
C ILE A 584 9.78 39.53 -17.08
N THR A 585 10.02 38.30 -17.53
CA THR A 585 9.69 37.10 -16.77
C THR A 585 10.89 36.15 -16.73
N GLU A 586 11.49 35.99 -15.55
CA GLU A 586 12.26 34.79 -15.22
C GLU A 586 11.28 33.64 -14.93
N PHE A 587 11.11 32.73 -15.88
CA PHE A 587 10.68 31.36 -15.60
C PHE A 587 11.42 30.42 -16.55
N SER A 588 12.63 30.03 -16.16
CA SER A 588 13.32 28.89 -16.76
C SER A 588 13.48 27.78 -15.73
N VAL A 589 12.36 27.15 -15.37
CA VAL A 589 12.31 25.76 -14.89
C VAL A 589 10.99 25.17 -15.36
N ALA A 590 10.98 24.59 -16.58
CA ALA A 590 10.07 23.54 -17.07
C ALA A 590 9.96 23.56 -18.60
N LYS A 591 11.03 23.20 -19.31
CA LYS A 591 10.98 22.98 -20.76
C LYS A 591 11.24 21.51 -21.09
N THR A 592 10.41 20.61 -20.56
CA THR A 592 10.39 19.19 -21.00
C THR A 592 9.02 18.51 -20.91
N LEU A 593 7.90 19.19 -20.60
CA LEU A 593 6.61 18.49 -20.41
C LEU A 593 5.37 19.02 -21.15
N LEU A 594 5.47 20.01 -22.04
CA LEU A 594 4.29 20.45 -22.81
C LEU A 594 4.64 20.66 -24.29
N ARG A 595 4.55 19.58 -25.07
CA ARG A 595 4.34 19.65 -26.53
C ARG A 595 2.90 19.27 -26.81
N GLY A 596 2.14 20.22 -27.33
CA GLY A 596 0.83 19.99 -27.92
C GLY A 596 -0.25 20.89 -27.34
N PHE A 597 -0.47 22.05 -27.96
CA PHE A 597 -1.77 22.60 -28.39
C PHE A 597 -1.51 23.94 -29.12
N PRO A 598 -2.35 24.32 -30.10
CA PRO A 598 -2.05 25.37 -31.08
C PRO A 598 -2.39 26.77 -30.58
N SER A 599 -1.67 27.73 -31.13
CA SER A 599 -1.75 29.18 -30.91
C SER A 599 -2.97 29.84 -31.57
N TYR A 600 -3.68 30.71 -30.84
CA TYR A 600 -4.48 31.84 -31.33
C TYR A 600 -4.44 33.02 -30.32
N PRO A 601 -4.67 34.28 -30.76
CA PRO A 601 -4.07 35.48 -30.16
C PRO A 601 -4.99 36.29 -29.24
N GLY A 602 -4.34 37.03 -28.31
CA GLY A 602 -4.66 38.43 -27.99
C GLY A 602 -5.88 38.73 -27.12
N SER A 603 -5.68 38.81 -25.80
CA SER A 603 -6.51 39.66 -24.92
C SER A 603 -5.61 40.38 -23.91
N TYR A 604 -5.50 41.70 -24.07
CA TYR A 604 -4.72 42.60 -23.23
C TYR A 604 -5.49 42.92 -21.94
N THR A 605 -4.84 42.76 -20.77
CA THR A 605 -5.37 43.25 -19.49
C THR A 605 -4.52 44.40 -18.96
N LYS A 606 -5.16 45.58 -18.90
CA LYS A 606 -4.70 46.83 -18.30
C LYS A 606 -4.60 46.65 -16.78
N ILE A 607 -3.46 46.98 -16.16
CA ILE A 607 -3.37 47.16 -14.70
C ILE A 607 -3.02 48.63 -14.41
N LEU A 608 -4.00 49.34 -13.87
CA LEU A 608 -3.92 50.71 -13.33
C LEU A 608 -3.28 50.66 -11.94
N TRP A 609 -2.26 51.49 -11.68
CA TRP A 609 -1.79 51.76 -10.33
C TRP A 609 -2.61 52.89 -9.70
N GLY A 610 -3.34 52.53 -8.65
CA GLY A 610 -4.17 53.42 -7.85
C GLY A 610 -3.38 54.31 -6.88
N LYS A 611 -3.94 55.50 -6.69
CA LYS A 611 -3.50 56.65 -5.90
C LYS A 611 -3.65 56.38 -4.39
N ALA A 612 -2.70 56.83 -3.57
CA ALA A 612 -2.89 57.00 -2.13
C ALA A 612 -2.21 58.30 -1.68
N ASP A 613 -2.97 59.40 -1.69
CA ASP A 613 -2.69 60.62 -0.94
C ASP A 613 -3.66 60.66 0.25
N GLY A 614 -3.18 61.06 1.42
CA GLY A 614 -3.95 61.05 2.66
C GLY A 614 -4.80 62.29 2.95
N MET A 615 -5.50 62.20 4.10
CA MET A 615 -6.15 63.23 4.93
C MET A 615 -7.58 63.69 4.57
N THR A 616 -8.58 63.02 5.13
CA THR A 616 -9.40 63.47 6.30
C THR A 616 -10.05 62.27 6.97
#